data_AF-A0A820TNW8-F1
#
_entry.id   AF-A0A820TNW8-F1
#
_cell.length_a   1.000
_cell.length_b   1.000
_cell.length_c   1.000
_cell.angle_alpha   90.00
_cell.angle_beta   90.00
_cell.angle_gamma   90.00
#
_symmetry.space_group_name_H-M   'P 1'
#
loop_
_entity.id
_entity.type
_entity.pdbx_description
1 polymer ?
#
loop_
_entity_poly.entity_id
_entity_poly.type
_entity_poly.pdbx_seq_one_letter_code
_entity_poly.pdbx_strand_id
1 'polypeptide(L)'
;MDQQEHVARMTELGGQRDQSTNENSKLDDRIIELSLQKNMMLITLTEKQLRAKYYEQIKEGKYIKVHQTPDALSNARENQINRLRYFETILHGLSERCPQFRRQFVQIQDMLRKRLSDQIARPSSSQ
;
A
#
# COMPACT_ATOMS: atom_id res chain seq x y z
N MET A 1 69.35 -23.39 24.88
CA MET A 1 67.87 -23.40 24.95
C MET A 1 67.55 -22.53 26.16
N ASP A 2 66.90 -21.37 26.06
CA ASP A 2 65.44 -21.25 25.92
C ASP A 2 64.98 -19.84 25.48
N GLN A 3 65.72 -19.18 24.57
CA GLN A 3 65.21 -17.92 23.96
C GLN A 3 63.97 -18.16 23.08
N GLN A 4 63.77 -19.39 22.58
CA GLN A 4 62.58 -19.75 21.79
C GLN A 4 61.31 -19.92 22.65
N GLU A 5 61.43 -20.34 23.92
CA GLU A 5 60.27 -20.55 24.79
C GLU A 5 59.67 -19.22 25.29
N HIS A 6 60.51 -18.21 25.49
CA HIS A 6 60.07 -16.90 25.97
C HIS A 6 59.34 -16.09 24.89
N VAL A 7 59.68 -16.30 23.62
CA VAL A 7 58.98 -15.66 22.48
C VAL A 7 57.60 -16.32 22.29
N ALA A 8 57.51 -17.65 22.39
CA ALA A 8 56.24 -18.37 22.24
C ALA A 8 55.18 -17.96 23.29
N ARG A 9 55.56 -17.84 24.57
CA ARG A 9 54.63 -17.40 25.63
C ARG A 9 54.14 -15.96 25.47
N MET A 10 54.97 -15.07 24.93
CA MET A 10 54.58 -13.68 24.69
C MET A 10 53.65 -13.55 23.47
N THR A 11 53.77 -14.44 22.48
CA THR A 11 52.85 -14.51 21.33
C THR A 11 51.48 -15.08 21.72
N GLU A 12 51.42 -16.09 22.60
CA GLU A 12 50.16 -16.68 23.08
C GLU A 12 49.35 -15.72 23.98
N LEU A 13 50.02 -14.97 24.86
CA LEU A 13 49.38 -13.95 25.70
C LEU A 13 48.90 -12.72 24.91
N GLY A 14 49.54 -12.39 23.80
CA GLY A 14 49.06 -11.38 22.85
C GLY A 14 47.84 -11.84 22.06
N GLY A 15 47.86 -13.07 21.54
CA GLY A 15 46.76 -13.65 20.76
C GLY A 15 45.46 -13.87 21.56
N GLN A 16 45.55 -14.21 22.85
CA GLN A 16 44.37 -14.38 23.72
C GLN A 16 43.71 -13.05 24.12
N ARG A 17 44.50 -11.97 24.27
CA ARG A 17 43.96 -10.63 24.58
C ARG A 17 43.17 -10.04 23.41
N ASP A 18 43.69 -10.19 22.19
CA ASP A 18 43.05 -9.70 20.97
C ASP A 18 41.81 -10.53 20.58
N GLN A 19 41.75 -11.82 20.93
CA GLN A 19 40.54 -12.63 20.76
C GLN A 19 39.43 -12.24 21.73
N SER A 20 39.78 -11.97 22.99
CA SER A 20 38.82 -11.60 24.04
C SER A 20 38.18 -10.23 23.81
N THR A 21 38.95 -9.24 23.33
CA THR A 21 38.43 -7.92 22.93
C THR A 21 37.56 -8.00 21.67
N ASN A 22 37.90 -8.88 20.73
CA ASN A 22 37.12 -9.08 19.50
C ASN A 22 35.79 -9.80 19.76
N GLU A 23 35.72 -10.75 20.70
CA GLU A 23 34.45 -11.37 21.11
C GLU A 23 33.55 -10.42 21.89
N ASN A 24 34.11 -9.59 22.78
CA ASN A 24 33.34 -8.56 23.47
C ASN A 24 32.81 -7.49 22.51
N SER A 25 33.62 -7.07 21.52
CA SER A 25 33.17 -6.13 20.47
C SER A 25 32.00 -6.71 19.66
N LYS A 26 32.02 -8.01 19.33
CA LYS A 26 30.92 -8.68 18.63
C LYS A 26 29.65 -8.79 19.49
N LEU A 27 29.80 -8.96 20.79
CA LEU A 27 28.67 -8.97 21.72
C LEU A 27 28.03 -7.58 21.82
N ASP A 28 28.82 -6.53 21.89
CA ASP A 28 28.34 -5.15 21.89
C ASP A 28 27.59 -4.83 20.58
N ASP A 29 28.15 -5.22 19.43
CA ASP A 29 27.48 -5.08 18.13
C ASP A 29 26.14 -5.84 18.10
N ARG A 30 26.11 -7.04 18.69
CA ARG A 30 24.88 -7.86 18.77
C ARG A 30 23.83 -7.24 19.70
N ILE A 31 24.24 -6.62 20.79
CA ILE A 31 23.35 -5.90 21.72
C ILE A 31 22.73 -4.69 21.02
N ILE A 32 23.53 -3.95 20.24
CA ILE A 32 23.08 -2.81 19.44
C ILE A 32 22.05 -3.28 18.39
N GLU A 33 22.35 -4.36 17.66
CA GLU A 33 21.45 -4.94 16.66
C GLU A 33 20.10 -5.37 17.28
N LEU A 34 20.12 -6.11 18.39
CA LEU A 34 18.91 -6.55 19.08
C LEU A 34 18.09 -5.38 19.63
N SER A 35 18.76 -4.32 20.10
CA SER A 35 18.10 -3.10 20.57
C SER A 35 17.40 -2.36 19.41
N LEU A 36 18.04 -2.30 18.24
CA LEU A 36 17.43 -1.75 17.02
C LEU A 36 16.22 -2.57 16.56
N GLN A 37 16.34 -3.90 16.54
CA GLN A 37 15.24 -4.80 16.18
C GLN A 37 14.04 -4.63 17.13
N LYS A 38 14.31 -4.57 18.44
CA LYS A 38 13.27 -4.34 19.45
C LYS A 38 12.57 -2.99 19.25
N ASN A 39 13.33 -1.93 18.99
CA ASN A 39 12.76 -0.60 18.74
C ASN A 39 11.90 -0.57 17.47
N MET A 40 12.35 -1.21 16.39
CA MET A 40 11.55 -1.33 15.16
C MET A 40 10.27 -2.13 15.38
N MET A 41 10.34 -3.20 16.15
CA MET A 41 9.16 -3.99 16.50
C MET A 41 8.17 -3.20 17.36
N LEU A 42 8.67 -2.39 18.31
CA LEU A 42 7.83 -1.53 19.14
C LEU A 42 7.13 -0.45 18.31
N ILE A 43 7.84 0.19 17.37
CA ILE A 43 7.24 1.15 16.43
C ILE A 43 6.12 0.46 15.64
N THR A 44 6.40 -0.71 15.07
CA THR A 44 5.42 -1.50 14.30
C THR A 44 4.18 -1.86 15.13
N LEU A 45 4.36 -2.27 16.38
CA LEU A 45 3.25 -2.58 17.29
C LEU A 45 2.42 -1.33 17.61
N THR A 46 3.08 -0.20 17.85
CA THR A 46 2.41 1.07 18.13
C THR A 46 1.59 1.54 16.94
N GLU A 47 2.13 1.43 15.71
CA GLU A 47 1.40 1.74 14.48
C GLU A 47 0.17 0.83 14.31
N LYS A 48 0.31 -0.47 14.59
CA LYS A 48 -0.80 -1.42 14.54
C LYS A 48 -1.90 -1.08 15.54
N GLN A 49 -1.53 -0.71 16.78
CA GLN A 49 -2.48 -0.30 17.82
C GLN A 49 -3.22 0.98 17.42
N LEU A 50 -2.50 1.98 16.90
CA LEU A 50 -3.12 3.23 16.43
C LEU A 50 -4.11 2.97 15.29
N ARG A 51 -3.72 2.14 14.32
CA ARG A 51 -4.58 1.75 13.20
C ARG A 51 -5.82 1.00 13.68
N ALA A 52 -5.68 0.07 14.63
CA ALA A 52 -6.80 -0.66 15.21
C ALA A 52 -7.81 0.29 15.88
N LYS A 53 -7.32 1.24 16.71
CA LYS A 53 -8.16 2.26 17.33
C LYS A 53 -8.90 3.13 16.30
N TYR A 54 -8.23 3.52 15.23
CA TYR A 54 -8.86 4.29 14.15
C TYR A 54 -9.98 3.50 13.46
N TYR A 55 -9.79 2.20 13.20
CA TYR A 55 -10.85 1.36 12.65
C TYR A 55 -12.03 1.16 13.60
N GLU A 56 -11.79 1.04 14.90
CA GLU A 56 -12.88 1.03 15.90
C GLU A 56 -13.68 2.33 15.85
N GLN A 57 -13.02 3.49 15.78
CA GLN A 57 -13.71 4.78 15.67
C GLN A 57 -14.53 4.92 14.38
N ILE A 58 -14.06 4.34 13.25
CA ILE A 58 -14.86 4.24 12.03
C ILE A 58 -16.08 3.33 12.26
N LYS A 59 -15.90 2.18 12.93
CA LYS A 59 -16.99 1.24 13.22
C LYS A 59 -18.04 1.86 14.16
N GLU A 60 -17.62 2.69 15.09
CA GLU A 60 -18.48 3.48 15.98
C GLU A 60 -19.15 4.68 15.28
N GLY A 61 -18.84 4.93 14.01
CA GLY A 61 -19.42 6.03 13.23
C GLY A 61 -18.86 7.42 13.55
N LYS A 62 -17.78 7.51 14.34
CA LYS A 62 -17.12 8.78 14.69
C LYS A 62 -16.41 9.41 13.48
N TYR A 63 -15.98 8.61 12.52
CA TYR A 63 -15.34 9.07 11.29
C TYR A 63 -15.91 8.35 10.07
N ILE A 64 -16.14 9.09 8.99
CA ILE A 64 -16.50 8.57 7.68
C ILE A 64 -15.23 8.46 6.85
N LYS A 65 -15.01 7.33 6.17
CA LYS A 65 -13.85 7.18 5.27
C LYS A 65 -13.97 8.19 4.14
N VAL A 66 -12.86 8.78 3.71
CA VAL A 66 -12.83 9.86 2.68
C VAL A 66 -13.59 9.48 1.39
N HIS A 67 -13.53 8.23 0.94
CA HIS A 67 -14.22 7.75 -0.26
C HIS A 67 -15.71 7.42 -0.04
N GLN A 68 -16.16 7.40 1.21
CA GLN A 68 -17.55 7.18 1.61
C GLN A 68 -18.22 8.49 2.03
N THR A 69 -17.53 9.64 1.91
CA THR A 69 -18.18 10.93 2.12
C THR A 69 -19.23 11.15 1.03
N PRO A 70 -20.33 11.87 1.34
CA PRO A 70 -21.35 12.19 0.35
C PRO A 70 -20.77 12.85 -0.91
N ASP A 71 -19.80 13.74 -0.74
CA ASP A 71 -19.13 14.42 -1.85
C ASP A 71 -18.30 13.46 -2.72
N ALA A 72 -17.56 12.53 -2.11
CA ALA A 72 -16.78 11.55 -2.85
C ALA A 72 -17.68 10.58 -3.63
N LEU A 73 -18.81 10.17 -3.05
CA LEU A 73 -19.82 9.33 -3.72
C LEU A 73 -20.49 10.09 -4.87
N SER A 74 -20.83 11.37 -4.67
CA SER A 74 -21.38 12.25 -5.70
C SER A 74 -20.40 12.42 -6.87
N ASN A 75 -19.14 12.76 -6.57
CA ASN A 75 -18.09 12.92 -7.57
C ASN A 75 -17.81 11.61 -8.32
N ALA A 76 -17.79 10.46 -7.63
CA ALA A 76 -17.61 9.16 -8.27
C ALA A 76 -18.75 8.85 -9.25
N ARG A 77 -19.99 9.16 -8.88
CA ARG A 77 -21.17 9.01 -9.73
C ARG A 77 -21.13 9.94 -10.94
N GLU A 78 -20.81 11.21 -10.74
CA GLU A 78 -20.68 12.18 -11.83
C GLU A 78 -19.60 11.75 -12.83
N ASN A 79 -18.44 11.31 -12.33
CA ASN A 79 -17.38 10.77 -13.16
C ASN A 79 -17.83 9.55 -13.98
N GLN A 80 -18.65 8.67 -13.40
CA GLN A 80 -19.19 7.52 -14.11
C GLN A 80 -20.16 7.94 -15.23
N ILE A 81 -21.03 8.92 -14.98
CA ILE A 81 -21.93 9.48 -16.00
C ILE A 81 -21.13 10.13 -17.13
N ASN A 82 -20.10 10.91 -16.80
CA ASN A 82 -19.25 11.58 -17.78
C ASN A 82 -18.50 10.58 -18.68
N ARG A 83 -17.99 9.47 -18.10
CA ARG A 83 -17.37 8.38 -18.86
C ARG A 83 -18.34 7.74 -19.84
N LEU A 84 -19.59 7.48 -19.42
CA LEU A 84 -20.61 6.89 -20.30
C LEU A 84 -20.95 7.82 -21.47
N ARG A 85 -21.10 9.13 -21.23
CA ARG A 85 -21.31 10.13 -22.28
C ARG A 85 -20.13 10.18 -23.26
N TYR A 86 -18.91 10.12 -22.76
CA TYR A 86 -17.71 10.09 -23.59
C TYR A 86 -17.68 8.87 -24.52
N PHE A 87 -18.04 7.69 -24.01
CA PHE A 87 -18.14 6.48 -24.84
C PHE A 87 -19.23 6.58 -25.90
N GLU A 88 -20.38 7.21 -25.60
CA GLU A 88 -21.43 7.46 -26.59
C GLU A 88 -20.90 8.34 -27.73
N THR A 89 -20.15 9.39 -27.43
CA THR A 89 -19.52 10.27 -28.44
C THR A 89 -18.50 9.50 -29.30
N ILE A 90 -17.65 8.68 -28.70
CA ILE A 90 -16.69 7.85 -29.46
C ILE A 90 -17.43 6.91 -30.40
N LEU A 91 -18.45 6.20 -29.91
CA LEU A 91 -19.22 5.26 -30.72
C LEU A 91 -19.94 5.94 -31.87
N HIS A 92 -20.45 7.15 -31.65
CA HIS A 92 -21.01 7.95 -32.73
C HIS A 92 -19.97 8.18 -33.84
N GLY A 93 -18.79 8.70 -33.49
CA GLY A 93 -17.72 8.95 -34.46
C GLY A 93 -17.18 7.67 -35.13
N LEU A 94 -17.15 6.54 -34.42
CA LEU A 94 -16.78 5.24 -35.01
C LEU A 94 -17.86 4.71 -35.95
N SER A 95 -19.14 4.94 -35.65
CA SER A 95 -20.24 4.51 -36.50
C SER A 95 -20.26 5.22 -37.85
N GLU A 96 -19.84 6.48 -37.89
CA GLU A 96 -19.68 7.26 -39.12
C GLU A 96 -18.46 6.81 -39.94
N ARG A 97 -17.35 6.48 -39.27
CA ARG A 97 -16.10 6.07 -39.92
C ARG A 97 -16.09 4.61 -40.38
N CYS A 98 -16.90 3.76 -39.76
CA CYS A 98 -16.92 2.32 -40.02
C CYS A 98 -18.34 1.79 -40.23
N PRO A 99 -19.04 2.20 -41.31
CA PRO A 99 -20.43 1.84 -41.56
C PRO A 99 -20.66 0.32 -41.68
N GLN A 100 -19.64 -0.46 -42.02
CA GLN A 100 -19.69 -1.93 -42.08
C GLN A 100 -20.04 -2.59 -40.73
N PHE A 101 -19.81 -1.89 -39.61
CA PHE A 101 -20.13 -2.37 -38.26
C PHE A 101 -21.33 -1.64 -37.63
N ARG A 102 -22.14 -0.94 -38.44
CA ARG A 102 -23.26 -0.12 -37.96
C ARG A 102 -24.21 -0.90 -37.04
N ARG A 103 -24.51 -2.16 -37.34
CA ARG A 103 -25.40 -2.99 -36.52
C ARG A 103 -24.82 -3.24 -35.13
N GLN A 104 -23.52 -3.52 -35.05
CA GLN A 104 -22.80 -3.72 -33.79
C GLN A 104 -22.74 -2.41 -32.99
N PHE A 105 -22.47 -1.28 -33.64
CA PHE A 105 -22.44 0.02 -32.97
C PHE A 105 -23.81 0.43 -32.40
N VAL A 106 -24.90 0.19 -33.12
CA VAL A 106 -26.27 0.44 -32.62
C VAL A 106 -26.55 -0.39 -31.36
N GLN A 107 -26.19 -1.67 -31.35
CA GLN A 107 -26.36 -2.53 -30.17
C GLN A 107 -25.58 -2.01 -28.96
N ILE A 108 -24.32 -1.62 -29.16
CA ILE A 108 -23.48 -1.09 -28.08
C ILE A 108 -24.03 0.26 -27.60
N GLN A 109 -24.53 1.10 -28.51
CA GLN A 109 -25.13 2.39 -28.20
C GLN A 109 -26.41 2.23 -27.36
N ASP A 110 -27.27 1.27 -27.70
CA ASP A 110 -28.48 0.97 -26.93
C ASP A 110 -28.12 0.46 -25.53
N MET A 111 -27.10 -0.39 -25.41
CA MET A 111 -26.58 -0.84 -24.12
C MET A 111 -26.04 0.31 -23.27
N LEU A 112 -25.30 1.25 -23.87
CA LEU A 112 -24.77 2.41 -23.18
C LEU A 112 -25.87 3.37 -22.74
N ARG A 113 -26.85 3.64 -23.60
CA ARG A 113 -28.01 4.49 -23.27
C ARG A 113 -28.81 3.89 -22.12
N LYS A 114 -29.08 2.59 -22.15
CA LYS A 114 -29.73 1.89 -21.03
C LYS A 114 -28.95 2.07 -19.73
N ARG A 115 -27.63 1.84 -19.76
CA ARG A 115 -26.76 2.02 -18.58
C ARG A 115 -26.72 3.48 -18.10
N LEU A 116 -26.73 4.45 -19.01
CA LEU A 116 -26.74 5.87 -18.68
C LEU A 116 -28.07 6.26 -18.00
N SER A 117 -29.20 5.83 -18.56
CA SER A 117 -30.53 6.02 -17.96
C SER A 117 -30.61 5.40 -16.57
N ASP A 118 -30.11 4.18 -16.39
CA ASP A 118 -30.08 3.50 -15.09
C ASP A 118 -29.23 4.28 -14.05
N GLN A 119 -28.11 4.87 -14.48
CA GLN A 119 -27.23 5.66 -13.60
C GLN A 119 -27.80 7.03 -13.26
N ILE A 120 -28.58 7.64 -14.15
CA ILE A 120 -29.27 8.91 -13.89
C ILE A 120 -30.49 8.69 -12.99
N ALA A 121 -31.25 7.62 -13.23
CA ALA A 121 -32.48 7.32 -12.49
C ALA A 121 -32.25 6.83 -11.05
N ARG A 122 -31.07 6.29 -10.70
CA ARG A 122 -30.78 5.89 -9.32
C ARG A 122 -30.75 7.10 -8.38
N PRO A 123 -31.55 7.16 -7.32
CA PRO A 123 -31.41 8.21 -6.32
C PRO A 123 -30.08 8.06 -5.57
N SER A 124 -29.47 9.18 -5.18
CA SER A 124 -28.21 9.24 -4.41
C SER A 124 -28.33 8.69 -2.99
N SER A 125 -29.52 8.25 -2.57
CA SER A 125 -29.87 7.84 -1.20
C SER A 125 -29.89 6.32 -0.98
N SER A 126 -29.37 5.51 -1.90
CA SER A 126 -29.41 4.05 -1.80
C SER A 126 -28.02 3.41 -1.78
N GLN A 127 -27.16 3.82 -0.84
CA GLN A 127 -25.98 3.06 -0.40
C GLN A 127 -25.70 3.32 1.08
#